data_AF-N9WV76-F1
#
_entry.id   AF-N9WV76-F1
#
_cell.length_a   1.000
_cell.length_b   1.000
_cell.length_c   1.000
_cell.angle_alpha   90.00
_cell.angle_beta   90.00
_cell.angle_gamma   90.00
#
_symmetry.space_group_name_H-M   'P 1'
#
loop_
_entity.id
_entity.type
_entity.pdbx_description
1 polymer ?
#
loop_
_entity_poly.entity_id
_entity_poly.type
_entity_poly.pdbx_seq_one_letter_code
_entity_poly.pdbx_strand_id
1 'polypeptide(L)'
;MSKKKKKTKAGGGKSKILYWIAGIVILIPVLLLGWIYLSAKESSGSPTVGSRFDNSLNPAITEEQLDKVKSAMKLDGVESVEVNLISATLRINIDTKDDASSAKVKSIMNEAYDKVNDILPIKKYFTNNDSDKMYDLEVHVYNFIPDDKHSADDQIYKIKTKTAAAKKPNVSTPSSPKNKSVAEKLLKQQEEAAKKNK
;
A
#
# COMPACT_ATOMS: atom_id res chain seq x y z
N MET A 1 -44.53 -56.08 -78.14
CA MET A 1 -43.06 -56.16 -78.31
C MET A 1 -42.37 -55.94 -76.97
N SER A 2 -41.38 -56.78 -76.69
CA SER A 2 -40.54 -56.84 -75.49
C SER A 2 -39.64 -55.61 -75.33
N LYS A 3 -39.39 -55.16 -74.09
CA LYS A 3 -38.01 -54.91 -73.60
C LYS A 3 -37.93 -54.88 -72.06
N LYS A 4 -36.92 -55.61 -71.58
CA LYS A 4 -36.55 -55.94 -70.18
C LYS A 4 -35.86 -54.77 -69.44
N LYS A 5 -36.09 -54.74 -68.12
CA LYS A 5 -35.23 -54.39 -66.95
C LYS A 5 -34.27 -53.19 -67.02
N LYS A 6 -34.33 -52.36 -65.97
CA LYS A 6 -33.17 -52.06 -65.11
C LYS A 6 -33.60 -51.83 -63.66
N LYS A 7 -33.08 -52.64 -62.74
CA LYS A 7 -33.12 -52.38 -61.29
C LYS A 7 -32.15 -51.24 -61.01
N THR A 8 -32.60 -50.15 -60.39
CA THR A 8 -31.73 -49.18 -59.74
C THR A 8 -31.74 -49.47 -58.24
N LYS A 9 -30.57 -49.85 -57.70
CA LYS A 9 -30.35 -50.05 -56.27
C LYS A 9 -30.51 -48.70 -55.56
N ALA A 10 -31.42 -48.62 -54.60
CA ALA A 10 -31.46 -47.52 -53.64
C ALA A 10 -30.23 -47.62 -52.73
N GLY A 11 -29.24 -46.76 -52.95
CA GLY A 11 -28.04 -46.66 -52.12
C GLY A 11 -27.67 -45.20 -51.95
N GLY A 12 -27.96 -44.61 -50.79
CA GLY A 12 -27.60 -43.20 -50.55
C GLY A 12 -28.04 -42.57 -49.24
N GLY A 13 -28.46 -43.34 -48.23
CA GLY A 13 -28.98 -42.78 -46.97
C GLY A 13 -28.00 -42.72 -45.78
N LYS A 14 -26.82 -43.38 -45.88
CA LYS A 14 -25.94 -43.58 -44.71
C LYS A 14 -24.78 -42.58 -44.58
N SER A 15 -24.52 -41.75 -45.60
CA SER A 15 -23.39 -40.80 -45.58
C SER A 15 -23.71 -39.52 -44.80
N LYS A 16 -24.90 -38.94 -44.98
CA LYS A 16 -25.28 -37.67 -44.35
C LYS A 16 -25.36 -37.77 -42.82
N ILE A 17 -25.93 -38.85 -42.29
CA ILE A 17 -26.06 -39.06 -40.84
C ILE A 17 -24.68 -39.21 -40.17
N LEU A 18 -23.73 -39.89 -40.81
CA LEU A 18 -22.37 -40.03 -40.27
C LEU A 18 -21.65 -38.68 -40.19
N TYR A 19 -21.79 -37.84 -41.21
CA TYR A 19 -21.24 -36.47 -41.17
C TYR A 19 -21.91 -35.60 -40.11
N TRP A 20 -23.22 -35.76 -39.87
CA TRP A 20 -23.92 -35.09 -38.78
C TRP A 20 -23.44 -35.53 -37.40
N ILE A 21 -23.24 -36.84 -37.18
CA ILE A 21 -22.73 -37.38 -35.92
C ILE A 21 -21.28 -36.91 -35.67
N ALA A 22 -20.41 -37.03 -36.68
CA ALA A 22 -19.03 -36.54 -36.57
C ALA A 22 -18.97 -35.03 -36.32
N GLY A 23 -19.86 -34.26 -36.97
CA GLY A 23 -20.02 -32.83 -36.73
C GLY A 23 -20.39 -32.53 -35.28
N ILE A 24 -21.37 -33.22 -34.71
CA ILE A 24 -21.80 -33.02 -33.32
C ILE A 24 -20.68 -33.38 -32.33
N VAL A 25 -19.96 -34.49 -32.56
CA VAL A 25 -18.86 -34.94 -31.71
C VAL A 25 -17.71 -33.92 -31.66
N ILE A 26 -17.47 -33.20 -32.76
CA ILE A 26 -16.47 -32.13 -32.82
C ILE A 26 -17.02 -30.81 -32.27
N LEU A 27 -18.31 -30.52 -32.53
CA LEU A 27 -18.93 -29.26 -32.15
C LEU A 27 -19.02 -29.10 -30.62
N ILE A 28 -19.38 -30.16 -29.90
CA ILE A 28 -19.55 -30.11 -28.44
C ILE A 28 -18.26 -29.65 -27.71
N PRO A 29 -17.07 -30.27 -27.93
CA PRO A 29 -15.85 -29.80 -27.29
C PRO A 29 -15.42 -28.40 -27.73
N VAL A 30 -15.67 -28.01 -29.00
CA VAL A 30 -15.38 -26.66 -29.48
C VAL A 30 -16.25 -25.61 -28.78
N LEU A 31 -17.53 -25.89 -28.57
CA LEU A 31 -18.44 -25.00 -27.85
C LEU A 31 -18.05 -24.87 -26.37
N LEU A 32 -17.65 -25.97 -25.72
CA LEU A 32 -17.15 -25.94 -24.33
C LEU A 32 -15.86 -25.10 -24.22
N LEU A 33 -14.90 -25.29 -25.12
CA LEU A 33 -13.68 -24.49 -25.16
C LEU A 33 -13.98 -23.01 -25.44
N GLY A 34 -14.92 -22.72 -26.34
CA GLY A 34 -15.37 -21.36 -26.63
C GLY A 34 -16.02 -20.69 -25.41
N TRP A 35 -16.86 -21.42 -24.67
CA TRP A 35 -17.49 -20.93 -23.45
C TRP A 35 -16.46 -20.65 -22.34
N ILE A 36 -15.49 -21.55 -22.14
CA ILE A 36 -14.40 -21.34 -21.18
C ILE A 36 -13.55 -20.13 -21.58
N TYR A 37 -13.22 -19.97 -22.86
CA TYR A 37 -12.45 -18.83 -23.36
C TYR A 37 -13.18 -17.50 -23.14
N LEU A 38 -14.47 -17.42 -23.44
CA LEU A 38 -15.29 -16.22 -23.22
C LEU A 38 -15.42 -15.89 -21.73
N SER A 39 -15.70 -16.90 -20.90
CA SER A 39 -15.82 -16.74 -19.44
C SER A 39 -14.50 -16.32 -18.79
N ALA A 40 -13.38 -16.89 -19.26
CA ALA A 40 -12.05 -16.51 -18.83
C ALA A 40 -11.73 -15.07 -19.25
N LYS A 41 -12.10 -14.64 -20.46
CA LYS A 41 -11.89 -13.27 -20.94
C LYS A 41 -12.69 -12.23 -20.16
N GLU A 42 -13.92 -12.53 -19.76
CA GLU A 42 -14.74 -11.66 -18.91
C GLU A 42 -14.21 -11.57 -17.48
N SER A 43 -13.63 -12.66 -16.97
CA SER A 43 -13.05 -12.74 -15.62
C SER A 43 -11.56 -12.34 -15.56
N SER A 44 -10.88 -12.22 -16.71
CA SER A 44 -9.46 -11.86 -16.79
C SER A 44 -9.31 -10.37 -17.06
N GLY A 45 -8.82 -9.63 -16.07
CA GLY A 45 -8.37 -8.25 -16.30
C GLY A 45 -8.77 -7.26 -15.21
N SER A 46 -9.68 -7.60 -14.30
CA SER A 46 -9.89 -6.81 -13.10
C SER A 46 -9.08 -7.40 -11.94
N PRO A 47 -8.29 -6.58 -11.22
CA PRO A 47 -7.64 -7.05 -10.01
C PRO A 47 -8.71 -7.47 -9.00
N THR A 48 -8.45 -8.53 -8.24
CA THR A 48 -9.23 -8.82 -7.04
C THR A 48 -9.02 -7.68 -6.06
N VAL A 49 -10.02 -6.80 -5.96
CA VAL A 49 -10.04 -5.71 -5.00
C VAL A 49 -10.50 -6.29 -3.66
N GLY A 50 -9.54 -6.63 -2.79
CA GLY A 50 -9.79 -6.92 -1.38
C GLY A 50 -9.18 -5.83 -0.51
N SER A 51 -9.86 -5.44 0.56
CA SER A 51 -9.25 -4.54 1.54
C SER A 51 -8.54 -5.38 2.60
N ARG A 52 -7.25 -5.09 2.82
CA ARG A 52 -6.46 -5.76 3.89
C ARG A 52 -6.97 -5.45 5.31
N PHE A 53 -7.93 -4.53 5.42
CA PHE A 53 -8.55 -4.08 6.67
C PHE A 53 -10.04 -4.41 6.76
N ASP A 54 -10.54 -5.31 5.90
CA ASP A 54 -11.90 -5.83 6.06
C ASP A 54 -12.07 -6.42 7.46
N ASN A 55 -13.14 -6.00 8.14
CA ASN A 55 -13.42 -6.33 9.55
C ASN A 55 -12.28 -6.00 10.52
N SER A 56 -11.46 -4.98 10.22
CA SER A 56 -10.41 -4.47 11.11
C SER A 56 -10.66 -3.00 11.43
N LEU A 57 -9.76 -2.38 12.20
CA LEU A 57 -9.82 -0.95 12.52
C LEU A 57 -11.09 -0.58 13.30
N ASN A 58 -11.50 -1.46 14.22
CA ASN A 58 -12.64 -1.26 15.09
C ASN A 58 -12.18 -0.89 16.52
N PRO A 59 -12.49 0.31 17.03
CA PRO A 59 -13.33 1.34 16.40
C PRO A 59 -12.60 2.13 15.31
N ALA A 60 -13.36 2.57 14.31
CA ALA A 60 -12.86 3.44 13.26
C ALA A 60 -12.56 4.83 13.81
N ILE A 61 -11.52 5.47 13.29
CA ILE A 61 -11.24 6.88 13.57
C ILE A 61 -12.20 7.71 12.72
N THR A 62 -13.00 8.55 13.38
CA THR A 62 -13.99 9.42 12.72
C THR A 62 -13.36 10.73 12.23
N GLU A 63 -13.99 11.40 11.26
CA GLU A 63 -13.56 12.72 10.79
C GLU A 63 -13.54 13.75 11.93
N GLU A 64 -14.54 13.74 12.82
CA GLU A 64 -14.58 14.62 13.99
C GLU A 64 -13.35 14.41 14.91
N GLN A 65 -12.94 13.16 15.11
CA GLN A 65 -11.72 12.86 15.87
C GLN A 65 -10.46 13.33 15.14
N LEU A 66 -10.39 13.19 13.82
CA LEU A 66 -9.27 13.72 13.03
C LEU A 66 -9.18 15.24 13.12
N ASP A 67 -10.32 15.93 13.09
CA ASP A 67 -10.36 17.40 13.21
C ASP A 67 -9.99 17.87 14.62
N LYS A 68 -10.35 17.10 15.66
CA LYS A 68 -9.85 17.31 17.03
C LYS A 68 -8.33 17.14 17.11
N VAL A 69 -7.79 16.09 16.48
CA VAL A 69 -6.32 15.89 16.41
C VAL A 69 -5.66 17.07 15.71
N LYS A 70 -6.11 17.45 14.50
CA LYS A 70 -5.61 18.63 13.76
C LYS A 70 -5.62 19.89 14.63
N SER A 71 -6.73 20.14 15.32
CA SER A 71 -6.89 21.31 16.19
C SER A 71 -5.94 21.29 17.39
N ALA A 72 -5.65 20.11 17.94
CA ALA A 72 -4.74 19.94 19.07
C ALA A 72 -3.26 20.14 18.70
N MET A 73 -2.90 19.99 17.42
CA MET A 73 -1.54 20.18 16.91
C MET A 73 -1.10 21.66 16.77
N LYS A 74 -1.86 22.60 17.34
CA LYS A 74 -1.37 23.97 17.59
C LYS A 74 -0.35 23.94 18.73
N LEU A 75 0.91 23.70 18.39
CA LEU A 75 2.02 23.57 19.34
C LEU A 75 2.93 24.80 19.25
N ASP A 76 3.60 25.12 20.35
CA ASP A 76 4.57 26.22 20.37
C ASP A 76 5.86 25.87 19.61
N GLY A 77 6.32 26.81 18.78
CA GLY A 77 7.53 26.64 17.96
C GLY A 77 7.33 25.78 16.70
N VAL A 78 6.08 25.63 16.26
CA VAL A 78 5.69 24.94 15.02
C VAL A 78 5.23 25.96 13.99
N GLU A 79 5.68 25.80 12.74
CA GLU A 79 5.30 26.66 11.62
C GLU A 79 4.11 26.09 10.84
N SER A 80 4.11 24.77 10.60
CA SER A 80 3.03 24.09 9.92
C SER A 80 2.82 22.67 10.42
N VAL A 81 1.57 22.18 10.29
CA VAL A 81 1.21 20.79 10.60
C VAL A 81 0.30 20.24 9.53
N GLU A 82 0.58 19.01 9.11
CA GLU A 82 -0.27 18.23 8.24
C GLU A 82 -0.66 16.93 8.96
N VAL A 83 -1.96 16.62 8.99
CA VAL A 83 -2.50 15.39 9.60
C VAL A 83 -3.27 14.62 8.55
N ASN A 84 -2.83 13.39 8.26
CA ASN A 84 -3.40 12.53 7.24
C ASN A 84 -3.66 11.13 7.78
N LEU A 85 -4.80 10.56 7.44
CA LEU A 85 -5.10 9.14 7.66
C LEU A 85 -5.11 8.42 6.31
N ILE A 86 -4.04 7.69 6.00
CA ILE A 86 -3.87 7.02 4.70
C ILE A 86 -3.56 5.55 4.96
N SER A 87 -4.34 4.65 4.34
CA SER A 87 -4.09 3.19 4.38
C SER A 87 -3.92 2.60 5.80
N ALA A 88 -4.72 3.09 6.75
CA ALA A 88 -4.71 2.78 8.19
C ALA A 88 -3.49 3.28 8.98
N THR A 89 -2.79 4.29 8.48
CA THR A 89 -1.74 4.99 9.22
C THR A 89 -2.16 6.43 9.44
N LEU A 90 -2.26 6.84 10.70
CA LEU A 90 -2.38 8.25 11.07
C LEU A 90 -0.97 8.85 11.05
N ARG A 91 -0.69 9.70 10.06
CA ARG A 91 0.58 10.41 9.93
C ARG A 91 0.39 11.88 10.26
N ILE A 92 1.29 12.39 11.09
CA ILE A 92 1.35 13.80 11.47
C ILE A 92 2.73 14.31 11.06
N ASN A 93 2.78 15.26 10.13
CA ASN A 93 4.00 15.96 9.74
C ASN A 93 4.01 17.32 10.41
N ILE A 94 5.09 17.65 11.11
CA ILE A 94 5.24 18.89 11.86
C ILE A 94 6.52 19.56 11.40
N ASP A 95 6.36 20.76 10.86
CA ASP A 95 7.45 21.65 10.52
C ASP A 95 7.68 22.61 11.68
N THR A 96 8.91 22.68 12.17
CA THR A 96 9.31 23.57 13.26
C THR A 96 10.09 24.74 12.68
N LYS A 97 10.51 25.68 13.52
CA LYS A 97 11.42 26.73 13.06
C LYS A 97 12.75 26.14 12.61
N ASP A 98 13.37 26.72 11.58
CA ASP A 98 14.65 26.27 11.03
C ASP A 98 15.76 26.14 12.08
N ASP A 99 15.74 27.04 13.08
CA ASP A 99 16.70 27.11 14.19
C ASP A 99 16.39 26.19 15.38
N ALA A 100 15.34 25.36 15.27
CA ALA A 100 14.90 24.47 16.35
C ALA A 100 15.97 23.42 16.68
N SER A 101 16.40 23.41 17.94
CA SER A 101 17.34 22.40 18.43
C SER A 101 16.78 20.98 18.40
N SER A 102 17.66 19.97 18.37
CA SER A 102 17.30 18.55 18.42
C SER A 102 16.49 18.17 19.67
N ALA A 103 16.68 18.91 20.77
CA ALA A 103 15.91 18.74 21.99
C ALA A 103 14.49 19.30 21.84
N LYS A 104 14.32 20.48 21.24
CA LYS A 104 12.99 21.07 20.97
C LYS A 104 12.20 20.21 19.99
N VAL A 105 12.81 19.75 18.89
CA VAL A 105 12.18 18.82 17.94
C VAL A 105 11.71 17.53 18.65
N LYS A 106 12.54 16.95 19.53
CA LYS A 106 12.17 15.77 20.31
C LYS A 106 11.02 16.06 21.29
N SER A 107 11.00 17.24 21.90
CA SER A 107 9.93 17.67 22.81
C SER A 107 8.60 17.78 22.08
N ILE A 108 8.57 18.48 20.95
CA ILE A 108 7.37 18.66 20.11
C ILE A 108 6.85 17.30 19.62
N MET A 109 7.74 16.40 19.19
CA MET A 109 7.37 15.04 18.78
C MET A 109 6.68 14.25 19.89
N ASN A 110 7.15 14.38 21.14
CA ASN A 110 6.53 13.71 22.27
C ASN A 110 5.20 14.38 22.65
N GLU A 111 5.14 15.70 22.69
CA GLU A 111 3.91 16.45 22.98
C GLU A 111 2.80 16.13 21.97
N ALA A 112 3.12 16.11 20.67
CA ALA A 112 2.19 15.73 19.61
C ALA A 112 1.67 14.29 19.80
N TYR A 113 2.56 13.35 20.11
CA TYR A 113 2.18 11.96 20.39
C TYR A 113 1.23 11.84 21.59
N ASP A 114 1.51 12.59 22.66
CA ASP A 114 0.70 12.56 23.88
C ASP A 114 -0.68 13.18 23.64
N LYS A 115 -0.76 14.30 22.90
CA LYS A 115 -2.04 14.89 22.46
C LYS A 115 -2.87 13.95 21.59
N VAL A 116 -2.22 13.18 20.71
CA VAL A 116 -2.93 12.13 19.96
C VAL A 116 -3.48 11.07 20.93
N ASN A 117 -2.69 10.62 21.89
CA ASN A 117 -3.14 9.63 22.88
C ASN A 117 -4.33 10.12 23.72
N ASP A 118 -4.40 11.42 24.03
CA ASP A 118 -5.52 11.98 24.79
C ASP A 118 -6.85 11.93 24.01
N ILE A 119 -6.81 12.07 22.68
CA ILE A 119 -7.99 12.08 21.80
C ILE A 119 -8.30 10.69 21.26
N LEU A 120 -7.26 9.95 20.88
CA LEU A 120 -7.25 8.62 20.30
C LEU A 120 -6.31 7.72 21.13
N PRO A 121 -6.79 7.15 22.26
CA PRO A 121 -5.94 6.37 23.16
C PRO A 121 -5.14 5.28 22.45
N ILE A 122 -3.82 5.24 22.67
CA ILE A 122 -2.89 4.34 21.95
C ILE A 122 -3.27 2.86 22.07
N LYS A 123 -3.76 2.45 23.25
CA LYS A 123 -4.19 1.08 23.50
C LYS A 123 -5.43 0.69 22.67
N LYS A 124 -6.28 1.65 22.34
CA LYS A 124 -7.54 1.46 21.60
C LYS A 124 -7.33 1.69 20.10
N TYR A 125 -6.77 2.84 19.75
CA TYR A 125 -6.32 3.35 18.45
C TYR A 125 -5.33 2.48 17.68
N PHE A 126 -4.22 2.19 18.35
CA PHE A 126 -2.95 1.97 17.66
C PHE A 126 -2.23 0.73 18.19
N THR A 127 -2.99 -0.22 18.74
CA THR A 127 -2.48 -1.48 19.28
C THR A 127 -3.42 -2.60 18.89
N ASN A 128 -2.91 -3.63 18.22
CA ASN A 128 -3.72 -4.78 17.83
C ASN A 128 -4.41 -5.40 19.05
N ASN A 129 -5.63 -5.86 18.84
CA ASN A 129 -6.32 -6.72 19.78
C ASN A 129 -6.39 -8.15 19.18
N ASP A 130 -6.94 -9.12 19.91
CA ASP A 130 -6.95 -10.52 19.48
C ASP A 130 -7.80 -10.77 18.21
N SER A 131 -8.71 -9.85 17.89
CA SER A 131 -9.67 -9.97 16.78
C SER A 131 -9.36 -9.05 15.60
N ASP A 132 -8.78 -7.87 15.86
CA ASP A 132 -8.65 -6.79 14.88
C ASP A 132 -7.22 -6.27 14.78
N LYS A 133 -6.82 -6.01 13.52
CA LYS A 133 -5.65 -5.17 13.24
C LYS A 133 -6.04 -3.71 13.44
N MET A 134 -5.20 -2.97 14.16
CA MET A 134 -5.43 -1.55 14.45
C MET A 134 -4.52 -0.64 13.64
N TYR A 135 -4.72 0.67 13.79
CA TYR A 135 -4.01 1.69 13.02
C TYR A 135 -2.53 1.77 13.44
N ASP A 136 -1.69 2.25 12.53
CA ASP A 136 -0.35 2.73 12.86
C ASP A 136 -0.40 4.24 13.14
N LEU A 137 0.50 4.71 14.00
CA LEU A 137 0.70 6.14 14.26
C LEU A 137 2.14 6.53 13.94
N GLU A 138 2.31 7.58 13.15
CA GLU A 138 3.60 8.18 12.83
C GLU A 138 3.57 9.68 13.11
N VAL A 139 4.48 10.15 13.95
CA VAL A 139 4.69 11.58 14.24
C VAL A 139 6.07 11.97 13.70
N HIS A 140 6.07 12.73 12.63
CA HIS A 140 7.24 13.24 11.92
C HIS A 140 7.45 14.70 12.33
N VAL A 141 8.64 15.03 12.83
CA VAL A 141 8.98 16.40 13.21
C VAL A 141 10.35 16.75 12.66
N TYR A 142 10.44 17.85 11.93
CA TYR A 142 11.68 18.35 11.35
C TYR A 142 11.82 19.87 11.53
N ASN A 143 13.06 20.37 11.41
CA ASN A 143 13.33 21.81 11.44
C ASN A 143 13.23 22.46 10.06
N PHE A 144 13.61 21.77 8.99
CA PHE A 144 13.39 22.21 7.62
C PHE A 144 13.47 21.03 6.64
N ILE A 145 13.07 21.28 5.39
CA ILE A 145 13.34 20.39 4.25
C ILE A 145 14.61 20.91 3.54
N PRO A 146 15.62 20.06 3.29
CA PRO A 146 16.85 20.48 2.62
C PRO A 146 16.59 21.10 1.25
N ASP A 147 17.24 22.21 0.96
CA ASP A 147 17.14 22.99 -0.27
C ASP A 147 18.47 23.71 -0.55
N ASP A 148 18.48 24.67 -1.49
CA ASP A 148 19.69 25.43 -1.83
C ASP A 148 20.23 26.30 -0.67
N LYS A 149 19.39 26.62 0.33
CA LYS A 149 19.74 27.45 1.50
C LYS A 149 20.04 26.59 2.72
N HIS A 150 19.47 25.39 2.80
CA HIS A 150 19.55 24.50 3.93
C HIS A 150 20.21 23.17 3.56
N SER A 151 21.42 22.94 4.07
CA SER A 151 22.13 21.68 3.85
C SER A 151 21.39 20.50 4.50
N ALA A 152 21.42 19.34 3.84
CA ALA A 152 20.88 18.10 4.40
C ALA A 152 21.59 17.67 5.70
N ASP A 153 22.86 18.06 5.88
CA ASP A 153 23.64 17.73 7.08
C ASP A 153 23.16 18.48 8.33
N ASP A 154 22.53 19.63 8.14
CA ASP A 154 22.01 20.47 9.23
C ASP A 154 20.55 20.11 9.58
N GLN A 155 19.94 19.22 8.80
CA GLN A 155 18.57 18.80 9.05
C GLN A 155 18.47 18.00 10.35
N ILE A 156 17.49 18.36 11.17
CA ILE A 156 17.08 17.59 12.33
C ILE A 156 15.72 17.00 12.02
N TYR A 157 15.66 15.70 11.83
CA TYR A 157 14.42 14.99 11.54
C TYR A 157 14.24 13.81 12.48
N LYS A 158 13.09 13.76 13.17
CA LYS A 158 12.72 12.66 14.06
C LYS A 158 11.35 12.12 13.72
N ILE A 159 11.22 10.80 13.84
CA ILE A 159 9.97 10.09 13.63
C ILE A 159 9.68 9.24 14.86
N LYS A 160 8.53 9.42 15.48
CA LYS A 160 8.00 8.52 16.50
C LYS A 160 6.93 7.64 15.87
N THR A 161 7.22 6.34 15.77
CA THR A 161 6.33 5.36 15.14
C THR A 161 5.79 4.39 16.18
N LYS A 162 4.47 4.27 16.26
CA LYS A 162 3.78 3.18 16.95
C LYS A 162 3.07 2.35 15.91
N THR A 163 3.67 1.23 15.52
CA THR A 163 2.96 0.24 14.73
C THR A 163 2.00 -0.55 15.62
N ALA A 164 0.87 -0.98 15.08
CA ALA A 164 -0.18 -1.65 15.81
C ALA A 164 0.31 -2.95 16.48
N ALA A 165 1.22 -3.67 15.83
CA ALA A 165 1.83 -4.90 16.34
C ALA A 165 2.91 -4.66 17.41
N ALA A 166 3.53 -3.48 17.46
CA ALA A 166 4.61 -3.21 18.41
C ALA A 166 4.09 -2.92 19.82
N LYS A 167 4.74 -3.45 20.86
CA LYS A 167 4.38 -3.18 22.26
C LYS A 167 4.64 -1.73 22.69
N LYS A 168 5.66 -1.09 22.12
CA LYS A 168 6.09 0.28 22.45
C LYS A 168 6.43 1.05 21.17
N PRO A 169 6.29 2.38 21.16
CA PRO A 169 6.73 3.19 20.03
C PRO A 169 8.27 3.14 19.87
N ASN A 170 8.73 3.27 18.64
CA ASN A 170 10.14 3.49 18.30
C ASN A 170 10.35 4.97 17.93
N VAL A 171 11.55 5.49 18.20
CA VAL A 171 11.99 6.78 17.69
C VAL A 171 13.15 6.56 16.73
N SER A 172 13.01 7.10 15.53
CA SER A 172 14.04 7.12 14.49
C SER A 172 14.49 8.55 14.21
N THR A 173 15.75 8.72 13.80
CA THR A 173 16.33 10.02 13.43
C THR A 173 16.96 9.88 12.04
N PRO A 174 16.18 10.01 10.96
CA PRO A 174 16.66 9.73 9.60
C PRO A 174 17.80 10.64 9.14
N SER A 175 17.86 11.87 9.66
CA SER A 175 18.95 12.82 9.35
C SER A 175 20.26 12.53 10.09
N SER A 176 20.36 11.38 10.79
CA SER A 176 21.59 11.00 11.47
C SER A 176 21.92 9.52 11.22
N PRO A 177 23.20 9.20 10.93
CA PRO A 177 23.59 7.82 10.69
C PRO A 177 23.47 7.01 11.98
N LYS A 178 22.85 5.83 11.90
CA LYS A 178 22.81 4.88 13.02
C LYS A 178 24.22 4.47 13.48
N ASN A 179 25.15 4.36 12.53
CA ASN A 179 26.57 4.13 12.80
C ASN A 179 27.40 5.07 11.92
N LYS A 180 28.01 6.09 12.55
CA LYS A 180 28.78 7.12 11.86
C LYS A 180 29.96 6.56 11.08
N SER A 181 30.74 5.66 11.68
CA SER A 181 31.94 5.08 11.05
C SER A 181 31.59 4.25 9.80
N VAL A 182 30.53 3.46 9.86
CA VAL A 182 30.07 2.66 8.71
C VAL A 182 29.56 3.58 7.60
N ALA A 183 28.78 4.61 7.95
CA ALA A 183 28.27 5.58 6.98
C ALA A 183 29.42 6.31 6.26
N GLU A 184 30.41 6.81 7.01
CA GLU A 184 31.59 7.48 6.45
C GLU A 184 32.41 6.56 5.55
N LYS A 185 32.56 5.28 5.92
CA LYS A 185 33.26 4.30 5.08
C LYS A 185 32.53 4.07 3.76
N LEU A 186 31.21 3.92 3.79
CA LEU A 186 30.39 3.73 2.59
C LEU A 186 30.41 4.96 1.68
N LEU A 187 30.35 6.16 2.27
CA LEU A 187 30.42 7.42 1.51
C LEU A 187 31.76 7.53 0.77
N LYS A 188 32.88 7.28 1.44
CA LYS A 188 34.22 7.26 0.81
C LYS A 188 34.29 6.26 -0.36
N GLN A 189 33.74 5.05 -0.17
CA GLN A 189 33.70 4.05 -1.24
C GLN A 189 32.87 4.50 -2.45
N GLN A 190 31.75 5.19 -2.23
CA GLN A 190 30.93 5.74 -3.31
C GLN A 190 31.65 6.87 -4.07
N GLU A 191 32.31 7.78 -3.36
CA GLU A 191 33.09 8.85 -3.97
C GLU A 191 34.26 8.32 -4.81
N GLU A 192 34.97 7.30 -4.31
CA GLU A 192 36.04 6.63 -5.05
C GLU A 192 35.51 5.91 -6.30
N ALA A 193 34.36 5.24 -6.22
CA ALA A 193 33.73 4.60 -7.36
C ALA A 193 33.26 5.62 -8.41
N ALA A 194 32.68 6.75 -7.98
CA ALA A 194 32.23 7.81 -8.88
C ALA A 194 33.39 8.48 -9.63
N LYS A 195 34.57 8.60 -9.00
CA LYS A 195 35.80 9.10 -9.65
C LYS A 195 36.37 8.12 -10.68
N LYS A 196 36.17 6.81 -10.51
CA LYS A 196 36.64 5.79 -11.46
C LYS A 196 35.75 5.65 -12.71
N ASN A 197 34.50 6.12 -12.62
CA ASN A 197 33.51 6.04 -13.70
C ASN A 197 33.37 7.37 -14.49
N LYS A 198 34.22 8.35 -14.22
CA LYS A 198 34.37 9.60 -14.98
C LYS A 198 35.70 9.56 -15.73
#